data_AF-M7N489-F1
#
_entry.id   AF-M7N489-F1
#
_cell.length_a   1.000
_cell.length_b   1.000
_cell.length_c   1.000
_cell.angle_alpha   90.00
_cell.angle_beta   90.00
_cell.angle_gamma   90.00
#
_symmetry.space_group_name_H-M   'P 1'
#
loop_
_entity.id
_entity.type
_entity.pdbx_description
1 polymer ?
#
loop_
_entity_poly.entity_id
_entity_poly.type
_entity_poly.pdbx_seq_one_letter_code
_entity_poly.pdbx_strand_id
1 'polypeptide(L)'
;MAIGTATTLILYLFFTYFREILRLQLFHRDLLLLTSEANLAYDLFFAAAAGAAGFAHTVWFWFHNPFAFRLSRRWVQSIRIYAILWMLLLLLLVMRMGSLIGLFLAQMTDFEDHFTFYRDMAVVLILLPLAVFLLIWVPIQLKYRAGKWVGLSLLVYGTSTFILGISSPVDHSLLDNAWHRINAPYHAIVDTEVGRASEKGIILSAEAIATLRLKYTHSVNELAVELKESFKQQTPISGDSLVMELILVKRATIQRLPSSNWDDQESLWPFALPRDVYHQIRLSRDSIHTGYLYELLHEYQSLFVPIDPWNIEDEGMQTEALNRYLMQQNYREIAAETTQVLDLLQAQ
;
A
#
# COMPACT_ATOMS: atom_id res chain seq x y z
N MET A 1 -36.18 14.52 -4.16
CA MET A 1 -35.43 14.22 -5.39
C MET A 1 -34.20 15.11 -5.52
N ALA A 2 -34.31 16.40 -5.85
CA ALA A 2 -33.15 17.28 -6.06
C ALA A 2 -32.13 17.32 -4.89
N ILE A 3 -32.62 17.33 -3.65
CA ILE A 3 -31.75 17.31 -2.45
C ILE A 3 -31.01 15.97 -2.32
N GLY A 4 -31.68 14.85 -2.56
CA GLY A 4 -31.04 13.54 -2.48
C GLY A 4 -30.04 13.30 -3.59
N THR A 5 -30.31 13.78 -4.81
CA THR A 5 -29.37 13.70 -5.92
C THR A 5 -28.14 14.56 -5.65
N ALA A 6 -28.32 15.80 -5.15
CA ALA A 6 -27.19 16.64 -4.76
C ALA A 6 -26.35 15.99 -3.64
N THR A 7 -27.02 15.40 -2.64
CA THR A 7 -26.35 14.69 -1.54
C THR A 7 -25.56 13.48 -2.04
N THR A 8 -26.15 12.71 -2.96
CA THR A 8 -25.49 11.55 -3.58
C THR A 8 -24.22 11.99 -4.29
N LEU A 9 -24.29 13.04 -5.11
CA LEU A 9 -23.13 13.54 -5.85
C LEU A 9 -22.04 14.07 -4.91
N ILE A 10 -22.40 14.88 -3.91
CA ILE A 10 -21.44 15.44 -2.95
C ILE A 10 -20.74 14.32 -2.17
N LEU A 11 -21.50 13.35 -1.65
CA LEU A 11 -20.93 12.23 -0.90
C LEU A 11 -20.10 11.31 -1.77
N TYR A 12 -20.52 11.04 -3.00
CA TYR A 12 -19.77 10.21 -3.94
C TYR A 12 -18.41 10.84 -4.24
N LEU A 13 -18.39 12.14 -4.62
CA LEU A 13 -17.16 12.90 -4.83
C LEU A 13 -16.28 12.89 -3.58
N PHE A 14 -16.88 13.15 -2.41
CA PHE A 14 -16.15 13.14 -1.15
C PHE A 14 -15.49 11.79 -0.90
N PHE A 15 -16.21 10.66 -1.05
CA PHE A 15 -15.65 9.33 -0.82
C PHE A 15 -14.53 8.97 -1.81
N THR A 16 -14.72 9.24 -3.10
CA THR A 16 -13.71 8.90 -4.12
C THR A 16 -12.44 9.73 -3.96
N TYR A 17 -12.56 11.05 -3.75
CA TYR A 17 -11.38 11.91 -3.50
C TYR A 17 -10.73 11.63 -2.16
N PHE A 18 -11.52 11.36 -1.12
CA PHE A 18 -10.98 11.03 0.20
C PHE A 18 -10.14 9.74 0.17
N ARG A 19 -10.54 8.72 -0.62
CA ARG A 19 -9.70 7.54 -0.85
C ARG A 19 -8.34 7.90 -1.45
N GLU A 20 -8.31 8.75 -2.49
CA GLU A 20 -7.03 9.16 -3.09
C GLU A 20 -6.17 9.99 -2.14
N ILE A 21 -6.78 10.83 -1.29
CA ILE A 21 -6.06 11.56 -0.24
C ILE A 21 -5.40 10.58 0.74
N LEU A 22 -6.10 9.49 1.12
CA LEU A 22 -5.51 8.44 1.96
C LEU A 22 -4.37 7.70 1.25
N ARG A 23 -4.52 7.39 -0.06
CA ARG A 23 -3.42 6.79 -0.85
C ARG A 23 -2.22 7.73 -0.94
N LEU A 24 -2.46 9.02 -1.13
CA LEU A 24 -1.41 10.04 -1.18
C LEU A 24 -0.60 10.13 0.13
N GLN A 25 -1.19 9.83 1.28
CA GLN A 25 -0.43 9.78 2.54
C GLN A 25 0.66 8.70 2.55
N LEU A 26 0.51 7.65 1.74
CA LEU A 26 1.51 6.58 1.57
C LEU A 26 2.52 6.84 0.47
N PHE A 27 2.38 7.95 -0.25
CA PHE A 27 3.19 8.21 -1.43
C PHE A 27 4.71 8.22 -1.17
N HIS A 28 5.11 8.57 0.07
CA HIS A 28 6.50 8.60 0.51
C HIS A 28 7.04 7.21 0.93
N ARG A 29 6.17 6.19 1.00
CA ARG A 29 6.52 4.79 1.26
C ARG A 29 6.22 3.97 -0.01
N ASP A 30 5.69 2.77 0.16
CA ASP A 30 5.15 1.96 -0.93
C ASP A 30 3.68 2.34 -1.14
N LEU A 31 3.39 2.93 -2.31
CA LEU A 31 2.03 3.35 -2.67
C LEU A 31 1.15 2.12 -2.84
N LEU A 32 -0.06 2.17 -2.29
CA LEU A 32 -1.08 1.15 -2.56
C LEU A 32 -1.54 1.26 -4.02
N LEU A 33 -0.96 0.45 -4.91
CA LEU A 33 -1.33 0.33 -6.32
C LEU A 33 -2.54 -0.60 -6.45
N LEU A 34 -3.69 -0.03 -6.79
CA LEU A 34 -4.93 -0.78 -6.94
C LEU A 34 -5.10 -1.23 -8.39
N THR A 35 -5.49 -2.48 -8.59
CA THR A 35 -5.86 -2.97 -9.93
C THR A 35 -7.10 -2.24 -10.45
N SER A 36 -7.30 -2.22 -11.76
CA SER A 36 -8.49 -1.62 -12.37
C SER A 36 -9.79 -2.24 -11.83
N GLU A 37 -9.77 -3.55 -11.54
CA GLU A 37 -10.90 -4.26 -10.92
C GLU A 37 -11.18 -3.77 -9.51
N ALA A 38 -10.13 -3.60 -8.69
CA ALA A 38 -10.26 -3.09 -7.33
C ALA A 38 -10.81 -1.65 -7.32
N ASN A 39 -10.26 -0.79 -8.19
CA ASN A 39 -10.74 0.59 -8.34
C ASN A 39 -12.24 0.63 -8.68
N LEU A 40 -12.67 -0.16 -9.67
CA LEU A 40 -14.08 -0.25 -10.05
C LEU A 40 -14.96 -0.75 -8.90
N ALA A 41 -14.52 -1.78 -8.17
CA ALA A 41 -15.27 -2.34 -7.05
C ALA A 41 -15.49 -1.30 -5.94
N TYR A 42 -14.45 -0.54 -5.60
CA TYR A 42 -14.55 0.53 -4.60
C TYR A 42 -15.40 1.71 -5.09
N ASP A 43 -15.30 2.08 -6.36
CA ASP A 43 -16.11 3.17 -6.93
C ASP A 43 -17.59 2.82 -6.96
N LEU A 44 -17.93 1.56 -7.30
CA LEU A 44 -19.29 1.03 -7.19
C LEU A 44 -19.78 1.02 -5.74
N PHE A 45 -18.93 0.61 -4.80
CA PHE A 45 -19.26 0.64 -3.36
C PHE A 45 -19.57 2.07 -2.88
N PHE A 46 -18.71 3.04 -3.22
CA PHE A 46 -18.92 4.43 -2.81
C PHE A 46 -20.14 5.05 -3.49
N ALA A 47 -20.39 4.75 -4.76
CA ALA A 47 -21.61 5.15 -5.46
C ALA A 47 -22.85 4.56 -4.78
N ALA A 48 -22.81 3.28 -4.39
CA ALA A 48 -23.90 2.60 -3.69
C ALA A 48 -24.15 3.21 -2.31
N ALA A 49 -23.10 3.49 -1.55
CA ALA A 49 -23.20 4.11 -0.23
C ALA A 49 -23.74 5.54 -0.30
N ALA A 50 -23.21 6.35 -1.23
CA ALA A 50 -23.68 7.71 -1.47
C ALA A 50 -25.14 7.73 -1.94
N GLY A 51 -25.54 6.80 -2.82
CA GLY A 51 -26.91 6.66 -3.29
C GLY A 51 -27.88 6.29 -2.16
N ALA A 52 -27.49 5.37 -1.27
CA ALA A 52 -28.29 4.98 -0.12
C ALA A 52 -28.46 6.17 0.85
N ALA A 53 -27.39 6.91 1.11
CA ALA A 53 -27.42 8.12 1.93
C ALA A 53 -28.27 9.25 1.31
N GLY A 54 -28.15 9.48 0.00
CA GLY A 54 -28.98 10.47 -0.71
C GLY A 54 -30.46 10.10 -0.74
N PHE A 55 -30.77 8.80 -0.82
CA PHE A 55 -32.13 8.29 -0.67
C PHE A 55 -32.67 8.54 0.75
N ALA A 56 -31.87 8.23 1.78
CA ALA A 56 -32.19 8.53 3.17
C ALA A 56 -32.49 10.01 3.39
N HIS A 57 -31.66 10.89 2.81
CA HIS A 57 -31.83 12.33 2.91
C HIS A 57 -33.12 12.80 2.21
N THR A 58 -33.47 12.20 1.07
CA THR A 58 -34.75 12.47 0.39
C THR A 58 -35.94 12.09 1.27
N VAL A 59 -35.92 10.90 1.88
CA VAL A 59 -36.98 10.46 2.79
C VAL A 59 -37.07 11.39 4.00
N TRP A 60 -35.94 11.73 4.62
CA TRP A 60 -35.93 12.66 5.75
C TRP A 60 -36.57 14.00 5.38
N PHE A 61 -36.21 14.58 4.23
CA PHE A 61 -36.73 15.86 3.77
C PHE A 61 -38.23 15.80 3.44
N TRP A 62 -38.68 14.76 2.73
CA TRP A 62 -40.10 14.58 2.39
C TRP A 62 -41.01 14.52 3.61
N PHE A 63 -40.56 13.86 4.66
CA PHE A 63 -41.33 13.73 5.89
C PHE A 63 -41.12 14.90 6.86
N HIS A 64 -40.14 15.80 6.61
CA HIS A 64 -39.93 17.02 7.38
C HIS A 64 -40.99 18.10 7.08
N ASN A 65 -41.52 18.13 5.86
CA ASN A 65 -42.40 19.20 5.39
C ASN A 65 -43.80 19.13 6.04
N PRO A 66 -44.30 20.20 6.70
CA PRO A 66 -45.61 20.22 7.36
C PRO A 66 -46.82 20.09 6.41
N PHE A 67 -46.64 20.21 5.09
CA PHE A 67 -47.76 20.29 4.15
C PHE A 67 -48.29 18.95 3.60
N ALA A 68 -47.69 17.80 3.92
CA ALA A 68 -47.89 16.62 3.08
C ALA A 68 -48.82 15.52 3.62
N PHE A 69 -49.15 15.45 4.92
CA PHE A 69 -49.80 14.23 5.42
C PHE A 69 -50.82 14.43 6.54
N ARG A 70 -52.06 13.96 6.31
CA ARG A 70 -53.10 13.67 7.33
C ARG A 70 -52.73 12.48 8.23
N LEU A 71 -51.45 12.38 8.61
CA LEU A 71 -50.90 11.24 9.33
C LEU A 71 -50.58 11.58 10.76
N SER A 72 -50.56 10.56 11.61
CA SER A 72 -50.20 10.79 13.00
C SER A 72 -48.75 11.26 13.08
N ARG A 73 -48.55 12.33 13.85
CA ARG A 73 -47.25 12.97 14.09
C ARG A 73 -46.17 11.96 14.51
N ARG A 74 -46.56 10.95 15.29
CA ARG A 74 -45.66 9.88 15.76
C ARG A 74 -45.05 9.07 14.61
N TRP A 75 -45.87 8.65 13.63
CA TRP A 75 -45.39 7.84 12.49
C TRP A 75 -44.44 8.64 11.58
N VAL A 76 -44.77 9.90 11.31
CA VAL A 76 -43.93 10.80 10.51
C VAL A 76 -42.58 11.03 11.19
N GLN A 77 -42.58 11.24 12.51
CA GLN A 77 -41.35 11.38 13.30
C GLN A 77 -40.51 10.10 13.28
N SER A 78 -41.13 8.92 13.44
CA SER A 78 -40.41 7.65 13.38
C SER A 78 -39.71 7.43 12.04
N ILE A 79 -40.38 7.68 10.90
CA ILE A 79 -39.78 7.54 9.56
C ILE A 79 -38.57 8.47 9.40
N ARG A 80 -38.68 9.72 9.86
CA ARG A 80 -37.58 10.70 9.79
C ARG A 80 -36.37 10.28 10.61
N ILE A 81 -36.60 9.87 11.85
CA ILE A 81 -35.52 9.46 12.76
C ILE A 81 -34.83 8.22 12.19
N TYR A 82 -35.62 7.25 11.69
CA TYR A 82 -35.09 6.03 11.10
C TYR A 82 -34.22 6.31 9.87
N ALA A 83 -34.67 7.19 8.96
CA ALA A 83 -33.91 7.57 7.78
C ALA A 83 -32.58 8.25 8.13
N ILE A 84 -32.58 9.22 9.06
CA ILE A 84 -31.34 9.87 9.51
C ILE A 84 -30.42 8.87 10.20
N LEU A 85 -30.96 8.03 11.09
CA LEU A 85 -30.16 7.09 11.87
C LEU A 85 -29.35 6.17 10.95
N TRP A 86 -30.01 5.55 9.98
CA TRP A 86 -29.33 4.65 9.05
C TRP A 86 -28.38 5.39 8.10
N MET A 87 -28.71 6.62 7.69
CA MET A 87 -27.79 7.48 6.96
C MET A 87 -26.51 7.74 7.76
N LEU A 88 -26.65 8.22 9.00
CA LEU A 88 -25.50 8.53 9.87
C LEU A 88 -24.69 7.29 10.22
N LEU A 89 -25.35 6.16 10.44
CA LEU A 89 -24.68 4.88 10.71
C LEU A 89 -23.85 4.43 9.50
N LEU A 90 -24.41 4.53 8.29
CA LEU A 90 -23.67 4.24 7.06
C LEU A 90 -22.46 5.18 6.89
N LEU A 91 -22.66 6.49 7.07
CA LEU A 91 -21.57 7.46 6.96
C LEU A 91 -20.47 7.21 7.99
N LEU A 92 -20.84 6.93 9.25
CA LEU A 92 -19.88 6.61 10.30
C LEU A 92 -19.11 5.34 9.99
N LEU A 93 -19.76 4.31 9.44
CA LEU A 93 -19.12 3.07 9.04
C LEU A 93 -18.12 3.29 7.90
N VAL A 94 -18.51 4.02 6.84
CA VAL A 94 -17.61 4.34 5.72
C VAL A 94 -16.42 5.19 6.18
N MET A 95 -16.66 6.22 6.99
CA MET A 95 -15.60 7.06 7.56
C MET A 95 -14.67 6.29 8.49
N ARG A 96 -15.23 5.37 9.30
CA ARG A 96 -14.45 4.54 10.20
C ARG A 96 -13.58 3.57 9.42
N MET A 97 -14.09 2.96 8.36
CA MET A 97 -13.29 2.10 7.47
C MET A 97 -12.17 2.90 6.83
N GLY A 98 -12.43 4.08 6.27
CA GLY A 98 -11.39 4.93 5.68
C GLY A 98 -10.31 5.37 6.68
N SER A 99 -10.70 5.82 7.89
CA SER A 99 -9.74 6.22 8.93
C SER A 99 -8.92 5.06 9.49
N LEU A 100 -9.54 3.88 9.68
CA LEU A 100 -8.81 2.68 10.09
C LEU A 100 -7.84 2.23 9.02
N ILE A 101 -8.25 2.23 7.74
CA ILE A 101 -7.37 1.91 6.61
C ILE A 101 -6.17 2.86 6.58
N GLY A 102 -6.37 4.17 6.75
CA GLY A 102 -5.26 5.12 6.82
C GLY A 102 -4.28 4.85 7.97
N LEU A 103 -4.78 4.50 9.16
CA LEU A 103 -3.94 4.14 10.31
C LEU A 103 -3.21 2.80 10.10
N PHE A 104 -3.90 1.79 9.57
CA PHE A 104 -3.31 0.51 9.25
C PHE A 104 -2.23 0.65 8.18
N LEU A 105 -2.49 1.38 7.10
CA LEU A 105 -1.52 1.64 6.05
C LEU A 105 -0.31 2.43 6.55
N ALA A 106 -0.49 3.36 7.51
CA ALA A 106 0.60 4.10 8.11
C ALA A 106 1.46 3.27 9.08
N GLN A 107 0.93 2.19 9.65
CA GLN A 107 1.60 1.41 10.71
C GLN A 107 1.97 -0.02 10.31
N MET A 108 1.27 -0.64 9.37
CA MET A 108 1.52 -2.01 8.93
C MET A 108 2.54 -2.03 7.80
N THR A 109 3.58 -2.81 8.00
CA THR A 109 4.59 -3.15 6.98
C THR A 109 4.12 -4.28 6.06
N ASP A 110 3.06 -5.01 6.43
CA ASP A 110 2.56 -6.22 5.76
C ASP A 110 1.39 -6.00 4.79
N PHE A 111 1.12 -4.77 4.34
CA PHE A 111 -0.13 -4.50 3.63
C PHE A 111 -0.26 -5.14 2.23
N GLU A 112 0.82 -5.72 1.69
CA GLU A 112 0.92 -6.27 0.34
C GLU A 112 -0.19 -7.29 0.01
N ASP A 113 -0.51 -8.18 0.95
CA ASP A 113 -1.56 -9.20 0.79
C ASP A 113 -2.91 -8.82 1.42
N HIS A 114 -2.96 -7.74 2.20
CA HIS A 114 -4.14 -7.44 3.04
C HIS A 114 -5.21 -6.59 2.32
N PHE A 115 -4.92 -6.09 1.11
CA PHE A 115 -5.84 -5.27 0.31
C PHE A 115 -6.59 -6.02 -0.79
N THR A 116 -6.63 -7.36 -0.73
CA THR A 116 -7.60 -8.18 -1.47
C THR A 116 -9.03 -8.09 -0.91
N PHE A 117 -9.30 -7.16 0.01
CA PHE A 117 -10.60 -6.93 0.64
C PHE A 117 -11.76 -6.85 -0.36
N TYR A 118 -11.54 -6.29 -1.56
CA TYR A 118 -12.58 -6.24 -2.60
C TYR A 118 -12.99 -7.62 -3.13
N ARG A 119 -12.08 -8.61 -3.08
CA ARG A 119 -12.30 -9.99 -3.47
C ARG A 119 -12.87 -10.80 -2.31
N ASP A 120 -12.26 -10.70 -1.14
CA ASP A 120 -12.62 -11.52 0.03
C ASP A 120 -13.92 -11.07 0.70
N MET A 121 -14.22 -9.77 0.61
CA MET A 121 -15.43 -9.15 1.17
C MET A 121 -16.34 -8.54 0.10
N ALA A 122 -16.26 -9.00 -1.16
CA ALA A 122 -17.10 -8.55 -2.27
C ALA A 122 -18.60 -8.52 -1.90
N VAL A 123 -19.05 -9.58 -1.24
CA VAL A 123 -20.44 -9.72 -0.78
C VAL A 123 -20.82 -8.63 0.22
N VAL A 124 -19.92 -8.29 1.16
CA VAL A 124 -20.17 -7.24 2.16
C VAL A 124 -20.24 -5.87 1.50
N LEU A 125 -19.35 -5.59 0.55
CA LEU A 125 -19.35 -4.33 -0.21
C LEU A 125 -20.67 -4.10 -0.95
N ILE A 126 -21.29 -5.16 -1.47
CA ILE A 126 -22.60 -5.05 -2.14
C ILE A 126 -23.75 -4.98 -1.12
N LEU A 127 -23.76 -5.89 -0.14
CA LEU A 127 -24.89 -6.06 0.77
C LEU A 127 -25.04 -4.91 1.76
N LEU A 128 -23.95 -4.30 2.23
CA LEU A 128 -23.99 -3.24 3.23
C LEU A 128 -24.79 -2.00 2.77
N PRO A 129 -24.45 -1.35 1.63
CA PRO A 129 -25.22 -0.19 1.16
C PRO A 129 -26.63 -0.58 0.71
N LEU A 130 -26.81 -1.78 0.14
CA LEU A 130 -28.12 -2.31 -0.23
C LEU A 130 -29.02 -2.54 0.99
N ALA A 131 -28.49 -3.11 2.07
CA ALA A 131 -29.22 -3.35 3.31
C ALA A 131 -29.66 -2.02 3.93
N VAL A 132 -28.78 -1.02 3.96
CA VAL A 132 -29.14 0.34 4.43
C VAL A 132 -30.25 0.94 3.59
N PHE A 133 -30.16 0.84 2.26
CA PHE A 133 -31.21 1.29 1.35
C PHE A 133 -32.57 0.61 1.66
N LEU A 134 -32.58 -0.71 1.83
CA LEU A 134 -33.79 -1.46 2.14
C LEU A 134 -34.36 -1.12 3.52
N LEU A 135 -33.50 -0.93 4.52
CA LEU A 135 -33.90 -0.54 5.88
C LEU A 135 -34.63 0.80 5.84
N ILE A 136 -34.11 1.80 5.13
CA ILE A 136 -34.78 3.11 4.96
C ILE A 136 -36.22 2.95 4.41
N TRP A 137 -36.47 1.94 3.58
CA TRP A 137 -37.78 1.63 3.00
C TRP A 137 -38.77 0.94 3.93
N VAL A 138 -38.31 0.16 4.91
CA VAL A 138 -39.17 -0.65 5.82
C VAL A 138 -40.31 0.17 6.44
N PRO A 139 -40.08 1.31 7.12
CA PRO A 139 -41.17 2.04 7.78
C PRO A 139 -42.14 2.69 6.78
N ILE A 140 -41.68 3.00 5.56
CA ILE A 140 -42.53 3.51 4.48
C ILE A 140 -43.44 2.40 3.95
N GLN A 141 -42.89 1.19 3.73
CA GLN A 141 -43.66 0.03 3.27
C GLN A 141 -44.76 -0.34 4.26
N LEU A 142 -44.41 -0.43 5.54
CA LEU A 142 -45.35 -0.79 6.62
C LEU A 142 -46.54 0.18 6.69
N LYS A 143 -46.30 1.48 6.44
CA LYS A 143 -47.33 2.50 6.59
C LYS A 143 -48.14 2.75 5.31
N TYR A 144 -47.51 2.71 4.14
CA TYR A 144 -48.10 3.18 2.87
C TYR A 144 -48.41 2.07 1.87
N ARG A 145 -48.15 0.78 2.19
CA ARG A 145 -48.24 -0.34 1.23
C ARG A 145 -47.55 0.01 -0.09
N ALA A 146 -46.29 0.41 0.02
CA ALA A 146 -45.53 1.00 -1.09
C ALA A 146 -45.30 0.07 -2.31
N GLY A 147 -45.65 -1.23 -2.23
CA GLY A 147 -45.81 -2.14 -3.37
C GLY A 147 -44.74 -1.97 -4.46
N LYS A 148 -45.18 -1.62 -5.68
CA LYS A 148 -44.33 -1.45 -6.87
C LYS A 148 -43.30 -0.30 -6.77
N TRP A 149 -43.51 0.69 -5.89
CA TRP A 149 -42.63 1.86 -5.75
C TRP A 149 -41.26 1.51 -5.15
N VAL A 150 -41.22 0.47 -4.32
CA VAL A 150 -39.97 -0.07 -3.76
C VAL A 150 -39.11 -0.63 -4.88
N GLY A 151 -39.68 -1.48 -5.73
CA GLY A 151 -38.98 -2.08 -6.86
C GLY A 151 -38.48 -1.03 -7.85
N LEU A 152 -39.31 -0.02 -8.17
CA LEU A 152 -38.89 1.10 -9.03
C LEU A 152 -37.72 1.88 -8.43
N SER A 153 -37.75 2.14 -7.12
CA SER A 153 -36.71 2.90 -6.45
C SER A 153 -35.41 2.10 -6.29
N LEU A 154 -35.52 0.78 -6.11
CA LEU A 154 -34.39 -0.13 -6.13
C LEU A 154 -33.74 -0.17 -7.52
N LEU A 155 -34.54 -0.17 -8.59
CA LEU A 155 -34.03 -0.08 -9.96
C LEU A 155 -33.29 1.23 -10.19
N VAL A 156 -33.89 2.37 -9.82
CA VAL A 156 -33.25 3.69 -9.93
C VAL A 156 -31.95 3.75 -9.12
N TYR A 157 -31.94 3.18 -7.93
CA TYR A 157 -30.75 3.08 -7.09
C TYR A 157 -29.65 2.23 -7.73
N GLY A 158 -29.99 1.06 -8.29
CA GLY A 158 -29.04 0.18 -8.96
C GLY A 158 -28.47 0.83 -10.22
N THR A 159 -29.31 1.45 -11.05
CA THR A 159 -28.84 2.11 -12.28
C THR A 159 -28.01 3.35 -11.99
N SER A 160 -28.38 4.17 -11.01
CA SER A 160 -27.58 5.35 -10.63
C SER A 160 -26.23 4.94 -10.02
N THR A 161 -26.20 3.88 -9.20
CA THR A 161 -24.98 3.30 -8.65
C THR A 161 -24.05 2.84 -9.76
N PHE A 162 -24.58 2.09 -10.73
CA PHE A 162 -23.78 1.60 -11.84
C PHE A 162 -23.22 2.74 -12.69
N ILE A 163 -24.06 3.71 -13.08
CA ILE A 163 -23.64 4.87 -13.87
C ILE A 163 -22.54 5.65 -13.15
N LEU A 164 -22.75 5.97 -11.86
CA LEU A 164 -21.75 6.72 -11.10
C LEU A 164 -20.45 5.93 -10.94
N GLY A 165 -20.53 4.63 -10.61
CA GLY A 165 -19.36 3.79 -10.38
C GLY A 165 -18.47 3.62 -11.60
N ILE A 166 -19.04 3.55 -12.81
CA ILE A 166 -18.25 3.51 -14.06
C ILE A 166 -17.76 4.89 -14.51
N SER A 167 -18.43 5.97 -14.08
CA SER A 167 -18.11 7.35 -14.46
C SER A 167 -17.27 8.04 -13.38
N SER A 168 -16.35 7.31 -12.76
CA SER A 168 -15.53 7.84 -11.66
C SER A 168 -14.88 9.17 -12.05
N PRO A 169 -15.02 10.24 -11.25
CA PRO A 169 -14.50 11.56 -11.58
C PRO A 169 -12.99 11.67 -11.31
N VAL A 170 -12.39 10.61 -10.78
CA VAL A 170 -11.01 10.57 -10.31
C VAL A 170 -10.16 9.80 -11.31
N ASP A 171 -9.07 10.41 -11.77
CA ASP A 171 -8.05 9.71 -12.54
C ASP A 171 -7.07 8.99 -11.60
N HIS A 172 -7.33 7.70 -11.35
CA HIS A 172 -6.47 6.88 -10.49
C HIS A 172 -5.04 6.74 -11.03
N SER A 173 -4.86 6.87 -12.35
CA SER A 173 -3.55 6.70 -12.98
C SER A 173 -2.59 7.86 -12.69
N LEU A 174 -3.10 9.04 -12.32
CA LEU A 174 -2.28 10.20 -12.03
C LEU A 174 -1.30 9.92 -10.88
N LEU A 175 -1.82 9.37 -9.78
CA LEU A 175 -1.01 9.07 -8.58
C LEU A 175 -0.04 7.92 -8.84
N ASP A 176 -0.52 6.88 -9.53
CA ASP A 176 0.29 5.70 -9.87
C ASP A 176 1.47 6.10 -10.78
N ASN A 177 1.20 6.88 -11.83
CA ASN A 177 2.22 7.39 -12.74
C ASN A 177 3.22 8.31 -12.04
N ALA A 178 2.76 9.16 -11.12
CA ALA A 178 3.64 10.02 -10.34
C ALA A 178 4.58 9.19 -9.44
N TRP A 179 4.04 8.16 -8.78
CA TRP A 179 4.84 7.25 -7.95
C TRP A 179 5.84 6.44 -8.77
N HIS A 180 5.43 5.90 -9.92
CA HIS A 180 6.33 5.19 -10.82
C HIS A 180 7.45 6.09 -11.36
N ARG A 181 7.15 7.35 -11.68
CA ARG A 181 8.15 8.32 -12.16
C ARG A 181 9.20 8.62 -11.10
N ILE A 182 8.78 8.85 -9.85
CA ILE A 182 9.71 9.13 -8.75
C ILE A 182 10.56 7.90 -8.41
N ASN A 183 9.98 6.70 -8.46
CA ASN A 183 10.70 5.46 -8.16
C ASN A 183 11.41 4.85 -9.39
N ALA A 184 11.42 5.53 -10.55
CA ALA A 184 12.06 5.02 -11.76
C ALA A 184 13.57 4.79 -11.61
N PRO A 185 14.35 5.73 -11.01
CA PRO A 185 15.79 5.51 -10.77
C PRO A 185 16.03 4.29 -9.90
N TYR A 186 15.18 4.12 -8.89
CA TYR A 186 15.21 3.01 -7.97
C TYR A 186 14.89 1.66 -8.67
N HIS A 187 13.84 1.60 -9.49
CA HIS A 187 13.52 0.39 -10.26
C HIS A 187 14.61 0.06 -11.29
N ALA A 188 15.28 1.07 -11.84
CA ALA A 188 16.37 0.87 -12.79
C ALA A 188 17.55 0.12 -12.18
N ILE A 189 17.84 0.28 -10.88
CA ILE A 189 18.88 -0.51 -10.18
C ILE A 189 18.50 -2.00 -10.21
N VAL A 190 17.26 -2.33 -9.86
CA VAL A 190 16.76 -3.71 -9.86
C VAL A 190 16.83 -4.30 -11.27
N ASP A 191 16.29 -3.59 -12.25
CA ASP A 191 16.22 -4.09 -13.63
C ASP A 191 17.61 -4.30 -14.24
N THR A 192 18.56 -3.39 -13.93
CA THR A 192 19.95 -3.50 -14.41
C THR A 192 20.65 -4.72 -13.83
N GLU A 193 20.55 -4.93 -12.51
CA GLU A 193 21.23 -6.05 -11.86
C GLU A 193 20.58 -7.41 -12.18
N VAL A 194 19.26 -7.46 -12.30
CA VAL A 194 18.52 -8.64 -12.78
C VAL A 194 18.93 -8.98 -14.21
N GLY A 195 19.05 -7.97 -15.09
CA GLY A 195 19.54 -8.15 -16.46
C GLY A 195 20.97 -8.73 -16.50
N ARG A 196 21.90 -8.11 -15.74
CA ARG A 196 23.29 -8.59 -15.63
C ARG A 196 23.39 -10.02 -15.08
N ALA A 197 22.56 -10.36 -14.11
CA ALA A 197 22.50 -11.70 -13.54
C ALA A 197 21.99 -12.73 -14.55
N SER A 198 20.92 -12.37 -15.28
CA SER A 198 20.35 -13.23 -16.32
C SER A 198 21.34 -13.52 -17.45
N GLU A 199 22.15 -12.54 -17.87
CA GLU A 199 23.20 -12.73 -18.87
C GLU A 199 24.28 -13.73 -18.41
N LYS A 200 24.50 -13.83 -17.10
CA LYS A 200 25.43 -14.78 -16.47
C LYS A 200 24.78 -16.11 -16.07
N GLY A 201 23.51 -16.31 -16.41
CA GLY A 201 22.77 -17.55 -16.15
C GLY A 201 22.13 -17.67 -14.76
N ILE A 202 22.06 -16.58 -14.00
CA ILE A 202 21.38 -16.51 -12.69
C ILE A 202 19.98 -15.93 -12.92
N ILE A 203 18.92 -16.68 -12.55
CA ILE A 203 17.53 -16.32 -12.87
C ILE A 203 16.75 -16.13 -11.58
N LEU A 204 16.43 -14.87 -11.26
CA LEU A 204 15.60 -14.54 -10.12
C LEU A 204 14.12 -14.88 -10.39
N SER A 205 13.42 -15.31 -9.35
CA SER A 205 11.99 -15.54 -9.42
C SER A 205 11.23 -14.22 -9.61
N ALA A 206 10.06 -14.28 -10.26
CA ALA A 206 9.22 -13.10 -10.45
C ALA A 206 8.76 -12.49 -9.10
N GLU A 207 8.56 -13.34 -8.09
CA GLU A 207 8.24 -12.94 -6.72
C GLU A 207 9.40 -12.17 -6.08
N ALA A 208 10.63 -12.67 -6.18
CA ALA A 208 11.81 -11.97 -5.67
C ALA A 208 11.98 -10.59 -6.33
N ILE A 209 11.77 -10.48 -7.64
CA ILE A 209 11.84 -9.20 -8.36
C ILE A 209 10.74 -8.25 -7.87
N ALA A 210 9.52 -8.75 -7.64
CA ALA A 210 8.43 -7.94 -7.10
C ALA A 210 8.76 -7.41 -5.71
N THR A 211 9.27 -8.25 -4.80
CA THR A 211 9.72 -7.84 -3.46
C THR A 211 10.87 -6.84 -3.55
N LEU A 212 11.83 -7.05 -4.44
CA LEU A 212 12.92 -6.10 -4.69
C LEU A 212 12.47 -4.77 -5.32
N ARG A 213 11.22 -4.62 -5.75
CA ARG A 213 10.67 -3.33 -6.18
C ARG A 213 9.99 -2.57 -5.04
N LEU A 214 9.89 -3.16 -3.86
CA LEU A 214 9.28 -2.54 -2.68
C LEU A 214 10.37 -1.97 -1.76
N LYS A 215 10.08 -0.85 -1.09
CA LYS A 215 11.09 -0.08 -0.34
C LYS A 215 11.08 -0.37 1.16
N TYR A 216 9.91 -0.43 1.79
CA TYR A 216 9.76 -0.40 3.26
C TYR A 216 8.84 -1.46 3.82
N THR A 217 8.47 -2.45 3.01
CA THR A 217 7.54 -3.49 3.41
C THR A 217 8.20 -4.57 4.26
N HIS A 218 7.37 -5.36 4.92
CA HIS A 218 7.82 -6.43 5.78
C HIS A 218 8.55 -7.52 4.99
N SER A 219 8.05 -7.87 3.81
CA SER A 219 8.66 -8.84 2.90
C SER A 219 10.10 -8.48 2.54
N VAL A 220 10.38 -7.18 2.38
CA VAL A 220 11.75 -6.66 2.14
C VAL A 220 12.65 -6.85 3.37
N ASN A 221 12.12 -6.63 4.58
CA ASN A 221 12.87 -6.86 5.82
C ASN A 221 13.10 -8.35 6.10
N GLU A 222 12.10 -9.19 5.86
CA GLU A 222 12.23 -10.65 5.97
C GLU A 222 13.27 -11.18 4.99
N LEU A 223 13.23 -10.71 3.74
CA LEU A 223 14.23 -11.04 2.73
C LEU A 223 15.64 -10.65 3.20
N ALA A 224 15.82 -9.44 3.74
CA ALA A 224 17.12 -9.01 4.26
C ALA A 224 17.61 -9.87 5.43
N VAL A 225 16.72 -10.26 6.35
CA VAL A 225 17.05 -11.18 7.46
C VAL A 225 17.45 -12.56 6.93
N GLU A 226 16.66 -13.13 6.01
CA GLU A 226 16.94 -14.44 5.41
C GLU A 226 18.27 -14.46 4.67
N LEU A 227 18.52 -13.43 3.85
CA LEU A 227 19.77 -13.27 3.13
C LEU A 227 20.95 -13.19 4.09
N LYS A 228 20.88 -12.30 5.09
CA LYS A 228 21.94 -12.15 6.10
C LYS A 228 22.26 -13.48 6.81
N GLU A 229 21.25 -14.27 7.15
CA GLU A 229 21.47 -15.60 7.76
C GLU A 229 22.04 -16.62 6.75
N SER A 230 21.67 -16.53 5.47
CA SER A 230 22.19 -17.42 4.42
C SER A 230 23.72 -17.27 4.23
N PHE A 231 24.27 -16.06 4.38
CA PHE A 231 25.72 -15.82 4.27
C PHE A 231 26.54 -16.48 5.39
N LYS A 232 25.94 -16.75 6.55
CA LYS A 232 26.60 -17.39 7.70
C LYS A 232 26.74 -18.91 7.55
N GLN A 233 26.09 -19.49 6.55
CA GLN A 233 26.10 -20.94 6.35
C GLN A 233 27.48 -21.45 5.92
N GLN A 234 27.76 -22.73 6.21
CA GLN A 234 29.01 -23.39 5.80
C GLN A 234 29.00 -23.87 4.35
N THR A 235 27.86 -23.75 3.67
CA THR A 235 27.69 -24.08 2.25
C THR A 235 27.82 -22.81 1.40
N PRO A 236 28.30 -22.92 0.16
CA PRO A 236 28.32 -21.79 -0.78
C PRO A 236 26.91 -21.23 -0.97
N ILE A 237 26.79 -19.90 -0.90
CA ILE A 237 25.54 -19.20 -1.17
C ILE A 237 25.07 -19.39 -2.62
N SER A 238 23.75 -19.43 -2.82
CA SER A 238 23.16 -19.48 -4.15
C SER A 238 23.38 -18.16 -4.91
N GLY A 239 23.52 -18.25 -6.24
CA GLY A 239 23.67 -17.08 -7.10
C GLY A 239 22.49 -16.11 -6.99
N ASP A 240 21.27 -16.63 -6.86
CA ASP A 240 20.06 -15.81 -6.70
C ASP A 240 20.13 -14.97 -5.41
N SER A 241 20.45 -15.59 -4.27
CA SER A 241 20.58 -14.89 -2.98
C SER A 241 21.71 -13.86 -3.00
N LEU A 242 22.82 -14.16 -3.67
CA LEU A 242 23.92 -13.22 -3.83
C LEU A 242 23.53 -11.98 -4.63
N VAL A 243 22.80 -12.16 -5.74
CA VAL A 243 22.30 -11.04 -6.54
C VAL A 243 21.26 -10.24 -5.78
N MET A 244 20.35 -10.90 -5.06
CA MET A 244 19.36 -10.21 -4.22
C MET A 244 20.03 -9.35 -3.14
N GLU A 245 21.04 -9.88 -2.45
CA GLU A 245 21.83 -9.13 -1.47
C GLU A 245 22.52 -7.93 -2.11
N LEU A 246 23.18 -8.11 -3.26
CA LEU A 246 23.83 -7.01 -3.97
C LEU A 246 22.83 -5.89 -4.32
N ILE A 247 21.63 -6.25 -4.80
CA ILE A 247 20.57 -5.29 -5.11
C ILE A 247 20.14 -4.53 -3.84
N LEU A 248 19.91 -5.22 -2.72
CA LEU A 248 19.53 -4.58 -1.45
C LEU A 248 20.59 -3.59 -0.97
N VAL A 249 21.88 -3.95 -1.09
CA VAL A 249 23.01 -3.11 -0.71
C VAL A 249 23.10 -1.88 -1.61
N LYS A 250 23.07 -2.06 -2.93
CA LYS A 250 23.12 -0.93 -3.89
C LYS A 250 21.98 0.06 -3.65
N ARG A 251 20.80 -0.44 -3.32
CA ARG A 251 19.62 0.39 -3.04
C ARG A 251 19.71 1.11 -1.69
N ALA A 252 20.29 0.51 -0.67
CA ALA A 252 20.40 1.08 0.68
C ALA A 252 19.05 1.59 1.27
N THR A 253 17.93 0.96 0.93
CA THR A 253 16.60 1.38 1.41
C THR A 253 16.32 0.99 2.85
N ILE A 254 16.92 -0.10 3.33
CA ILE A 254 16.77 -0.57 4.71
C ILE A 254 17.89 0.05 5.52
N GLN A 255 17.59 0.95 6.46
CA GLN A 255 18.60 1.57 7.33
C GLN A 255 19.04 0.62 8.47
N ARG A 256 18.07 -0.13 9.00
CA ARG A 256 18.26 -1.04 10.14
C ARG A 256 17.16 -2.09 10.15
N LEU A 257 17.47 -3.25 10.70
CA LEU A 257 16.47 -4.28 10.99
C LEU A 257 15.74 -3.98 12.31
N PRO A 258 14.48 -4.44 12.44
CA PRO A 258 13.79 -4.41 13.72
C PRO A 258 14.49 -5.36 14.70
N SER A 259 14.96 -4.83 15.84
CA SER A 259 15.61 -5.60 16.90
C SER A 259 15.07 -5.21 18.27
N SER A 260 15.02 -6.16 19.19
CA SER A 260 14.74 -5.90 20.61
C SER A 260 15.93 -5.27 21.33
N ASN A 261 17.15 -5.45 20.82
CA ASN A 261 18.37 -4.91 21.40
C ASN A 261 18.92 -3.80 20.50
N TRP A 262 18.80 -2.56 20.96
CA TRP A 262 19.19 -1.37 20.20
C TRP A 262 20.69 -1.06 20.28
N ASP A 263 21.41 -1.72 21.19
CA ASP A 263 22.85 -1.52 21.37
C ASP A 263 23.68 -2.49 20.51
N ASP A 264 23.07 -3.54 19.97
CA ASP A 264 23.74 -4.50 19.10
C ASP A 264 23.70 -4.05 17.64
N GLN A 265 24.72 -3.30 17.24
CA GLN A 265 24.87 -2.75 15.89
C GLN A 265 24.92 -3.83 14.81
N GLU A 266 25.52 -4.99 15.09
CA GLU A 266 25.56 -6.08 14.13
C GLU A 266 24.16 -6.65 13.92
N SER A 267 23.35 -6.81 14.96
CA SER A 267 21.96 -7.26 14.80
C SER A 267 21.11 -6.29 13.98
N LEU A 268 21.33 -4.99 14.17
CA LEU A 268 20.62 -3.92 13.49
C LEU A 268 21.04 -3.75 12.03
N TRP A 269 22.27 -4.12 11.68
CA TRP A 269 22.76 -4.05 10.31
C TRP A 269 21.92 -4.94 9.37
N PRO A 270 21.39 -4.41 8.26
CA PRO A 270 20.43 -5.15 7.43
C PRO A 270 21.05 -6.11 6.42
N PHE A 271 22.36 -5.99 6.17
CA PHE A 271 23.04 -6.78 5.15
C PHE A 271 23.91 -7.87 5.80
N ALA A 272 24.46 -8.76 4.98
CA ALA A 272 25.52 -9.67 5.42
C ALA A 272 26.72 -8.88 5.97
N LEU A 273 27.46 -9.50 6.90
CA LEU A 273 28.65 -8.87 7.47
C LEU A 273 29.86 -9.10 6.56
N PRO A 274 30.82 -8.16 6.50
CA PRO A 274 31.98 -8.28 5.62
C PRO A 274 32.77 -9.58 5.81
N ARG A 275 32.93 -10.04 7.06
CA ARG A 275 33.54 -11.34 7.38
C ARG A 275 32.78 -12.55 6.83
N ASP A 276 31.44 -12.48 6.80
CA ASP A 276 30.60 -13.57 6.30
C ASP A 276 30.71 -13.65 4.78
N VAL A 277 30.74 -12.49 4.10
CA VAL A 277 31.04 -12.40 2.66
C VAL A 277 32.45 -12.93 2.35
N TYR A 278 33.46 -12.55 3.14
CA TYR A 278 34.82 -13.08 3.01
C TYR A 278 34.87 -14.60 3.18
N HIS A 279 34.13 -15.13 4.15
CA HIS A 279 34.00 -16.57 4.33
C HIS A 279 33.39 -17.25 3.10
N GLN A 280 32.32 -16.68 2.52
CA GLN A 280 31.72 -17.19 1.28
C GLN A 280 32.70 -17.14 0.08
N ILE A 281 33.56 -16.12 -0.03
CA ILE A 281 34.60 -16.06 -1.07
C ILE A 281 35.53 -17.27 -0.97
N ARG A 282 35.92 -17.66 0.24
CA ARG A 282 36.79 -18.82 0.48
C ARG A 282 36.11 -20.16 0.18
N LEU A 283 34.79 -20.23 0.30
CA LEU A 283 34.02 -21.42 -0.02
C LEU A 283 33.69 -21.53 -1.52
N SER A 284 33.54 -20.39 -2.19
CA SER A 284 33.20 -20.35 -3.62
C SER A 284 34.31 -20.93 -4.49
N ARG A 285 33.91 -21.75 -5.46
CA ARG A 285 34.80 -22.29 -6.50
C ARG A 285 34.46 -21.77 -7.90
N ASP A 286 33.39 -21.00 -8.01
CA ASP A 286 32.92 -20.44 -9.27
C ASP A 286 33.36 -18.99 -9.39
N SER A 287 34.07 -18.68 -10.49
CA SER A 287 34.50 -17.32 -10.81
C SER A 287 33.35 -16.31 -10.89
N ILE A 288 32.15 -16.74 -11.31
CA ILE A 288 30.98 -15.85 -11.42
C ILE A 288 30.51 -15.44 -10.02
N HIS A 289 30.28 -16.42 -9.14
CA HIS A 289 29.87 -16.18 -7.76
C HIS A 289 30.93 -15.38 -6.99
N THR A 290 32.19 -15.76 -7.13
CA THR A 290 33.30 -15.03 -6.51
C THR A 290 33.37 -13.58 -7.00
N GLY A 291 33.17 -13.33 -8.30
CA GLY A 291 33.11 -11.97 -8.84
C GLY A 291 32.00 -11.11 -8.22
N TYR A 292 30.81 -11.68 -8.02
CA TYR A 292 29.71 -10.99 -7.34
C TYR A 292 29.97 -10.74 -5.85
N LEU A 293 30.64 -11.66 -5.15
CA LEU A 293 31.04 -11.47 -3.75
C LEU A 293 32.08 -10.34 -3.60
N TYR A 294 33.02 -10.22 -4.55
CA TYR A 294 33.93 -9.07 -4.61
C TYR A 294 33.18 -7.77 -4.89
N GLU A 295 32.24 -7.78 -5.84
CA GLU A 295 31.40 -6.61 -6.14
C GLU A 295 30.60 -6.18 -4.90
N LEU A 296 30.07 -7.13 -4.14
CA LEU A 296 29.34 -6.89 -2.89
C LEU A 296 30.22 -6.17 -1.84
N LEU A 297 31.46 -6.62 -1.63
CA LEU A 297 32.39 -5.95 -0.71
C LEU A 297 32.75 -4.52 -1.16
N HIS A 298 32.91 -4.32 -2.48
CA HIS A 298 33.11 -2.98 -3.03
C HIS A 298 31.88 -2.08 -2.85
N GLU A 299 30.67 -2.64 -2.96
CA GLU A 299 29.45 -1.88 -2.67
C GLU A 299 29.30 -1.55 -1.18
N TYR A 300 29.72 -2.43 -0.26
CA TYR A 300 29.81 -2.07 1.16
C TYR A 300 30.74 -0.87 1.37
N GLN A 301 31.89 -0.84 0.71
CA GLN A 301 32.77 0.32 0.77
C GLN A 301 32.09 1.58 0.20
N SER A 302 31.31 1.44 -0.88
CA SER A 302 30.57 2.54 -1.52
C SER A 302 29.50 3.15 -0.58
N LEU A 303 28.88 2.34 0.28
CA LEU A 303 27.92 2.83 1.30
C LEU A 303 28.54 3.83 2.27
N PHE A 304 29.85 3.72 2.53
CA PHE A 304 30.55 4.54 3.51
C PHE A 304 31.25 5.77 2.92
N VAL A 305 31.12 6.02 1.61
CA VAL A 305 31.63 7.24 0.97
C VAL A 305 30.76 8.43 1.37
N PRO A 306 31.34 9.53 1.88
CA PRO A 306 30.57 10.70 2.31
C PRO A 306 29.63 11.21 1.21
N ILE A 307 28.33 11.26 1.53
CA ILE A 307 27.28 11.81 0.67
C ILE A 307 26.60 12.96 1.43
N ASP A 308 26.33 14.05 0.72
CA ASP A 308 25.45 15.11 1.21
C ASP A 308 24.01 14.81 0.77
N PRO A 309 23.14 14.32 1.67
CA PRO A 309 21.76 13.97 1.31
C PRO A 309 20.94 15.20 0.91
N TRP A 310 21.41 16.41 1.22
CA TRP A 310 20.70 17.67 0.94
C TRP A 310 21.01 18.24 -0.45
N ASN A 311 21.95 17.65 -1.19
CA ASN A 311 22.41 18.13 -2.50
C ASN A 311 22.24 17.07 -3.61
N ILE A 312 21.12 16.34 -3.58
CA ILE A 312 20.82 15.29 -4.55
C ILE A 312 19.77 15.78 -5.52
N GLU A 313 20.14 15.84 -6.80
CA GLU A 313 19.28 16.29 -7.90
C GLU A 313 18.14 15.30 -8.18
N ASP A 314 18.32 14.03 -7.85
CA ASP A 314 17.32 12.98 -8.06
C ASP A 314 16.42 12.79 -6.83
N GLU A 315 15.22 13.38 -6.87
CA GLU A 315 14.19 13.26 -5.81
C GLU A 315 13.87 11.79 -5.47
N GLY A 316 14.01 10.87 -6.43
CA GLY A 316 13.74 9.44 -6.26
C GLY A 316 14.74 8.69 -5.38
N MET A 317 15.91 9.29 -5.14
CA MET A 317 17.07 8.70 -4.44
C MET A 317 17.42 9.44 -3.12
N GLN A 318 16.68 10.49 -2.77
CA GLN A 318 16.96 11.29 -1.57
C GLN A 318 16.88 10.46 -0.28
N THR A 319 15.95 9.50 -0.20
CA THR A 319 15.77 8.70 1.02
C THR A 319 16.91 7.69 1.17
N GLU A 320 17.34 7.09 0.08
CA GLU A 320 18.44 6.14 -0.01
C GLU A 320 19.76 6.81 0.39
N ALA A 321 19.96 8.06 -0.02
CA ALA A 321 21.11 8.84 0.41
C ALA A 321 21.06 9.26 1.88
N LEU A 322 19.88 9.62 2.39
CA LEU A 322 19.69 9.87 3.82
C LEU A 322 20.01 8.59 4.62
N ASN A 323 19.56 7.42 4.15
CA ASN A 323 19.87 6.14 4.77
C ASN A 323 21.37 5.87 4.77
N ARG A 324 22.07 6.05 3.64
CA ARG A 324 23.53 5.91 3.55
C ARG A 324 24.24 6.85 4.53
N TYR A 325 23.83 8.12 4.58
CA TYR A 325 24.37 9.09 5.54
C TYR A 325 24.19 8.63 6.99
N LEU A 326 23.02 8.09 7.34
CA LEU A 326 22.76 7.59 8.70
C LEU A 326 23.53 6.28 8.99
N MET A 327 23.67 5.39 8.00
CA MET A 327 24.48 4.18 8.11
C MET A 327 25.95 4.51 8.40
N GLN A 328 26.49 5.54 7.75
CA GLN A 328 27.86 6.02 7.98
C GLN A 328 28.10 6.47 9.43
N GLN A 329 27.09 7.06 10.05
CA GLN A 329 27.18 7.49 11.44
C GLN A 329 27.10 6.33 12.41
N ASN A 330 26.22 5.37 12.12
CA ASN A 330 25.85 4.32 13.06
C ASN A 330 26.72 3.06 12.97
N TYR A 331 27.31 2.75 11.81
CA TYR A 331 28.00 1.47 11.57
C TYR A 331 29.48 1.63 11.23
N ARG A 332 30.20 2.45 12.00
CA ARG A 332 31.64 2.71 11.78
C ARG A 332 32.52 1.48 11.93
N GLU A 333 32.15 0.57 12.84
CA GLU A 333 32.89 -0.67 13.06
C GLU A 333 32.78 -1.60 11.84
N ILE A 334 31.60 -1.71 11.24
CA ILE A 334 31.36 -2.48 10.01
C ILE A 334 32.13 -1.86 8.83
N ALA A 335 32.21 -0.53 8.76
CA ALA A 335 33.02 0.16 7.75
C ALA A 335 34.52 -0.18 7.87
N ALA A 336 35.04 -0.21 9.10
CA ALA A 336 36.43 -0.59 9.38
C ALA A 336 36.67 -2.07 9.02
N GLU A 337 35.74 -2.96 9.39
CA GLU A 337 35.80 -4.39 9.03
C GLU A 337 35.81 -4.59 7.51
N THR A 338 34.97 -3.86 6.77
CA THR A 338 34.91 -3.90 5.30
C THR A 338 36.28 -3.58 4.69
N THR A 339 36.93 -2.51 5.18
CA THR A 339 38.25 -2.09 4.70
C THR A 339 39.30 -3.17 5.00
N GLN A 340 39.30 -3.72 6.21
CA GLN A 340 40.20 -4.77 6.61
C GLN A 340 40.06 -6.04 5.76
N VAL A 341 38.83 -6.44 5.44
CA VAL A 341 38.55 -7.60 4.59
C VAL A 341 39.07 -7.39 3.17
N LEU A 342 38.85 -6.20 2.60
CA LEU A 342 39.35 -5.85 1.27
C LEU A 342 40.89 -5.87 1.23
N ASP A 343 41.55 -5.33 2.24
CA ASP A 343 43.02 -5.34 2.34
C ASP A 343 43.56 -6.79 2.42
N LEU A 344 42.89 -7.68 3.16
CA LEU A 344 43.25 -9.09 3.25
C LEU A 344 43.14 -9.82 1.91
N LEU A 345 42.15 -9.44 1.08
CA LEU A 345 41.95 -10.02 -0.24
C LEU A 345 42.96 -9.49 -1.27
N GLN A 346 43.44 -8.25 -1.12
CA GLN A 346 44.50 -7.68 -1.96
C GLN A 346 45.90 -8.26 -1.65
N ALA A 347 46.09 -8.79 -0.44
CA ALA A 347 47.35 -9.38 0.00
C ALA A 347 47.54 -10.86 -0.42
N GLN A 348 46.51 -11.49 -0.98
CA GLN A 348 46.52 -12.86 -1.50
C GLN A 348 46.75 -12.87 -3.01
#